data_AF-A0A3C0R4F1-F1
#
_entry.id   AF-A0A3C0R4F1-F1
#
_cell.length_a   1.000
_cell.length_b   1.000
_cell.length_c   1.000
_cell.angle_alpha   90.00
_cell.angle_beta   90.00
_cell.angle_gamma   90.00
#
_symmetry.space_group_name_H-M   'P 1'
#
loop_
_entity.id
_entity.type
_entity.pdbx_description
1 polymer ?
#
loop_
_entity_poly.entity_id
_entity_poly.type
_entity_poly.pdbx_seq_one_letter_code
_entity_poly.pdbx_strand_id
1 'polypeptide(L)' 'KLLLVAGDLAKKLGVEKSGYRVVINSGPDAGESVPHLHVHLLGKRALAWPPG' A
#
# COMPACT_ATOMS: atom_id res chain seq x y z
N LYS A 1 -11.46 2.45 -8.38
CA LYS A 1 -11.33 3.72 -7.60
C LYS A 1 -10.35 3.63 -6.44
N LEU A 2 -10.11 2.45 -5.84
CA LEU A 2 -9.23 2.29 -4.67
C LEU A 2 -7.83 2.93 -4.83
N LEU A 3 -7.17 2.74 -5.98
CA LEU A 3 -5.83 3.32 -6.21
C LEU A 3 -5.83 4.86 -6.26
N LEU A 4 -6.89 5.48 -6.78
CA LEU A 4 -7.03 6.95 -6.77
C LEU A 4 -7.18 7.46 -5.34
N VAL A 5 -8.03 6.80 -4.55
CA VAL A 5 -8.22 7.11 -3.13
C VAL A 5 -6.92 6.91 -2.35
N ALA A 6 -6.14 5.87 -2.65
CA ALA A 6 -4.83 5.65 -2.03
C ALA A 6 -3.86 6.80 -2.32
N GLY A 7 -3.82 7.30 -3.56
CA GLY A 7 -3.02 8.47 -3.93
C GLY A 7 -3.47 9.76 -3.21
N ASP A 8 -4.78 9.98 -3.10
CA ASP A 8 -5.33 11.12 -2.36
C ASP A 8 -5.02 11.04 -0.86
N LEU A 9 -5.08 9.83 -0.28
CA LEU A 9 -4.67 9.60 1.11
C LEU A 9 -3.17 9.79 1.29
N ALA A 10 -2.34 9.37 0.34
CA ALA A 10 -0.89 9.59 0.41
C ALA A 10 -0.53 11.08 0.47
N LYS A 11 -1.24 11.93 -0.29
CA LYS A 11 -1.15 13.39 -0.21
C LYS A 11 -1.56 13.90 1.18
N LYS A 12 -2.76 13.52 1.64
CA LYS A 12 -3.31 13.95 2.95
C LYS A 12 -2.45 13.52 4.14
N LEU A 13 -1.81 12.35 4.05
CA LEU A 13 -0.94 11.78 5.08
C LEU A 13 0.51 12.27 4.99
N GLY A 14 0.83 13.14 4.03
CA GLY A 14 2.15 13.76 3.87
C GLY A 14 3.26 12.83 3.37
N VAL A 15 2.91 11.71 2.72
CA VAL A 15 3.88 10.72 2.23
C VAL A 15 4.10 10.78 0.71
N GLU A 16 3.36 11.62 -0.01
CA GLU A 16 3.49 11.78 -1.47
C GLU A 16 4.94 12.07 -1.92
N LYS A 17 5.59 13.06 -1.29
CA LYS A 17 6.93 13.51 -1.70
C LYS A 17 8.05 12.54 -1.29
N SER A 18 7.94 11.93 -0.11
CA SER A 18 8.91 10.94 0.38
C SER A 18 8.75 9.58 -0.31
N GLY A 19 7.64 9.38 -1.03
CA GLY A 19 7.24 8.09 -1.59
C GLY A 19 6.42 7.25 -0.61
N TYR A 20 5.67 6.32 -1.20
CA TYR A 20 4.83 5.33 -0.54
C TYR A 20 4.75 4.07 -1.41
N ARG A 21 4.35 2.94 -0.83
CA ARG A 21 4.09 1.69 -1.55
C ARG A 21 2.62 1.33 -1.40
N VAL A 22 2.03 0.92 -2.52
CA VAL A 22 0.70 0.34 -2.58
C VAL A 22 0.85 -1.17 -2.77
N VAL A 23 0.18 -1.97 -1.96
CA VAL A 23 0.23 -3.45 -2.03
C VAL A 23 -1.18 -4.01 -2.07
N ILE A 24 -1.38 -5.00 -2.94
CA ILE A 24 -2.58 -5.84 -3.02
C ILE A 24 -2.08 -7.28 -2.93
N ASN A 25 -2.53 -8.00 -1.92
CA ASN A 25 -2.23 -9.42 -1.74
C ASN A 25 -3.41 -10.25 -2.28
N SER A 26 -3.13 -11.40 -2.88
CA SER A 26 -4.14 -12.33 -3.38
C SER A 26 -3.70 -13.75 -3.07
N GLY A 27 -4.45 -14.43 -2.20
CA GLY A 27 -4.16 -15.79 -1.75
C GLY A 27 -3.14 -15.88 -0.60
N PRO A 28 -2.96 -17.09 -0.04
CA PRO A 28 -2.17 -17.31 1.17
C PRO A 28 -0.67 -16.97 1.02
N ASP A 29 -0.06 -17.36 -0.09
CA ASP A 29 1.39 -17.15 -0.32
C ASP A 29 1.74 -15.67 -0.55
N ALA A 30 0.76 -14.86 -0.95
CA ALA A 30 0.90 -13.40 -1.02
C ALA A 30 0.68 -12.72 0.35
N GLY A 31 0.25 -13.47 1.38
CA GLY A 31 -0.06 -12.91 2.70
C GLY A 31 -1.44 -12.23 2.78
N GLU A 32 -2.44 -12.70 2.03
CA GLU A 32 -3.82 -12.23 2.19
C GLU A 32 -4.43 -12.76 3.50
N SER A 33 -4.60 -11.88 4.50
CA SER A 33 -5.15 -12.25 5.81
C SER A 33 -6.68 -12.22 5.88
N VAL A 34 -7.31 -11.37 5.05
CA VAL A 34 -8.76 -11.24 4.93
C VAL A 34 -9.12 -11.39 3.46
N PRO A 35 -9.91 -12.42 3.08
CA PRO A 35 -10.26 -12.72 1.68
C PRO A 35 -11.34 -11.75 1.14
N HIS A 36 -10.99 -10.47 1.13
CA HIS A 36 -11.79 -9.36 0.60
C HIS A 36 -10.83 -8.35 0.00
N LEU A 37 -11.02 -7.96 -1.27
CA LEU A 37 -10.11 -7.04 -1.96
C LEU A 37 -9.87 -5.76 -1.16
N HIS A 38 -8.62 -5.56 -0.75
CA HIS A 38 -8.18 -4.36 -0.04
C HIS A 38 -6.84 -3.88 -0.57
N VAL A 39 -6.52 -2.63 -0.26
CA VAL A 39 -5.29 -1.97 -0.68
C VAL A 39 -4.55 -1.48 0.55
N HIS A 40 -3.30 -1.91 0.72
CA HIS A 40 -2.42 -1.35 1.73
C HIS A 40 -1.73 -0.10 1.19
N LEU A 41 -1.62 0.93 2.02
CA LEU A 41 -0.83 2.14 1.76
C LEU A 41 0.25 2.25 2.85
N LEU A 42 1.51 1.99 2.47
CA LEU A 42 2.66 2.01 3.39
C LEU A 42 3.55 3.22 3.09
N GLY A 43 4.04 3.90 4.14
CA GLY A 43 4.92 5.07 3.99
C GLY A 43 5.57 5.50 5.31
N LYS A 44 6.09 6.73 5.36
CA LYS A 44 6.77 7.36 6.52
C LYS A 44 8.12 6.73 6.93
N ARG A 45 8.63 5.78 6.15
CA ARG A 45 9.97 5.21 6.28
C ARG A 45 10.46 4.70 4.94
N ALA A 46 11.76 4.47 4.80
CA ALA A 46 12.29 3.72 3.67
C ALA A 46 11.69 2.30 3.62
N LEU A 47 11.30 1.86 2.43
CA LEU A 47 10.73 0.54 2.19
C LEU A 47 11.73 -0.28 1.37
N ALA A 48 12.22 -1.37 1.95
CA ALA A 48 13.20 -2.23 1.31
C ALA A 48 12.63 -2.97 0.07
N TRP A 49 13.55 -3.54 -0.70
CA TRP A 49 13.29 -4.44 -1.81
C TRP A 49 14.07 -5.75 -1.57
N PRO A 50 13.48 -6.94 -1.76
CA PRO A 50 12.11 -7.20 -2.24
C PRO A 50 11.00 -6.77 -1.23
N PRO A 51 9.75 -6.62 -1.68
CA PRO A 51 8.66 -6.03 -0.90
C PRO A 51 7.93 -7.06 -0.02
N GLY A 52 8.72 -7.82 0.75
CA GLY A 52 8.36 -9.13 1.28
C GLY A 52 9.42 -10.12 0.85
#